data_AF-A0A7K4MWM8-F1
#
_entry.id   AF-A0A7K4MWM8-F1
#
_cell.length_a   1.000
_cell.length_b   1.000
_cell.length_c   1.000
_cell.angle_alpha   90.00
_cell.angle_beta   90.00
_cell.angle_gamma   90.00
#
_symmetry.space_group_name_H-M   'P 1'
#
loop_
_entity.id
_entity.type
_entity.pdbx_description
1 polymer ?
#
loop_
_entity_poly.entity_id
_entity_poly.type
_entity_poly.pdbx_seq_one_letter_code
_entity_poly.pdbx_strand_id
1 'polypeptide(L)' 'MAEEETKNKEEYDICVSCGKVTSYKKTDHIVYRSGYMEGAGQLCFVCSQTKKLHKTGSYDKNPEFTRYG' A
#
# COMPACT_ATOMS: atom_id res chain seq x y z
N MET A 1 30.63 15.51 -5.79
CA MET A 1 29.77 15.06 -6.90
C MET A 1 28.40 15.64 -6.64
N ALA A 2 28.13 16.78 -7.28
CA ALA A 2 26.84 17.42 -7.27
C ALA A 2 25.96 16.66 -8.25
N GLU A 3 24.81 16.17 -7.79
CA GLU A 3 23.68 15.99 -8.69
C GLU A 3 22.43 16.47 -7.97
N GLU A 4 21.90 17.52 -8.55
CA GLU A 4 20.80 18.34 -8.09
C GLU A 4 19.49 17.60 -8.39
N GLU A 5 18.91 16.89 -7.42
CA GLU A 5 17.55 16.34 -7.60
C GLU A 5 16.47 17.37 -7.24
N THR A 6 16.51 18.51 -7.91
CA THR A 6 15.31 19.34 -8.03
C THR A 6 14.52 18.84 -9.24
N LYS A 7 13.51 17.98 -9.05
CA LYS A 7 12.43 17.84 -10.04
C LYS A 7 11.20 17.11 -9.51
N ASN A 8 10.12 17.89 -9.48
CA ASN A 8 8.76 17.48 -9.82
C ASN A 8 7.92 16.79 -8.74
N LYS A 9 7.32 17.60 -7.85
CA LYS A 9 6.19 17.20 -7.00
C LYS A 9 4.90 16.92 -7.79
N GLU A 10 4.86 17.23 -9.09
CA GLU A 10 3.67 17.17 -9.95
C GLU A 10 3.58 15.86 -10.75
N GLU A 11 4.65 15.06 -10.70
CA GLU A 11 4.80 13.84 -11.49
C GLU A 11 4.39 12.59 -10.73
N TYR A 12 4.00 12.72 -9.45
CA TYR A 12 3.60 11.60 -8.62
C TYR A 12 2.16 11.16 -8.87
N ASP A 13 1.93 9.86 -8.77
CA ASP A 13 0.61 9.25 -8.94
C ASP A 13 -0.24 9.38 -7.67
N ILE A 14 -1.56 9.39 -7.80
CA ILE A 14 -2.50 9.65 -6.71
C ILE A 14 -3.24 8.36 -6.37
N CYS A 15 -3.30 8.02 -5.09
CA CYS A 15 -4.03 6.85 -4.63
C CYS A 15 -5.53 6.98 -4.90
N VAL A 16 -6.10 6.04 -5.65
CA VAL A 16 -7.52 6.04 -6.01
C VAL A 16 -8.43 5.80 -4.79
N SER A 17 -7.92 5.16 -3.72
CA SER A 17 -8.72 4.89 -2.52
C SER A 17 -8.73 6.04 -1.51
N CYS A 18 -7.70 6.89 -1.45
CA CYS A 18 -7.57 7.90 -0.39
C CYS A 18 -7.11 9.28 -0.89
N GLY A 19 -6.84 9.45 -2.18
CA GLY A 19 -6.41 10.72 -2.76
C GLY A 19 -5.00 11.18 -2.38
N LYS A 20 -4.24 10.36 -1.66
CA LYS A 20 -2.87 10.71 -1.25
C LYS A 20 -1.89 10.54 -2.41
N VAL A 21 -0.94 11.46 -2.52
CA VAL A 21 0.20 11.34 -3.43
C VAL A 21 1.04 10.13 -3.03
N THR A 22 1.37 9.30 -4.01
CA THR A 22 2.21 8.12 -3.86
C THR A 22 3.66 8.45 -4.21
N SER A 23 4.59 7.58 -3.81
CA SER A 23 6.02 7.75 -4.14
C SER A 23 6.36 7.34 -5.58
N TYR A 24 5.37 6.85 -6.36
CA TYR A 24 5.56 6.42 -7.74
C TYR A 24 5.32 7.57 -8.69
N LYS A 25 6.23 7.75 -9.65
CA LYS A 25 6.10 8.73 -10.73
C LYS A 25 5.17 8.18 -11.81
N LYS A 26 4.44 9.06 -12.50
CA LYS A 26 3.56 8.72 -13.63
C LYS A 26 4.32 8.11 -14.81
N THR A 27 5.61 8.44 -14.94
CA THR A 27 6.54 7.94 -15.96
C THR A 27 7.07 6.53 -15.68
N ASP A 28 6.93 6.04 -14.45
CA ASP A 28 7.47 4.73 -14.05
C ASP A 28 6.65 3.57 -14.65
N HIS A 29 7.28 2.46 -15.00
CA HIS A 29 6.54 1.34 -15.61
C HIS A 29 5.65 0.63 -14.59
N ILE A 30 4.36 0.44 -14.91
CA ILE A 30 3.35 -0.18 -14.03
C ILE A 30 3.76 -1.54 -13.44
N VAL A 31 4.61 -2.29 -14.15
CA VAL A 31 5.09 -3.64 -13.75
C VAL A 31 5.94 -3.58 -12.47
N TYR A 32 6.67 -2.49 -12.26
CA TYR A 32 7.53 -2.32 -11.08
C TYR A 32 6.83 -1.61 -9.92
N ARG A 33 5.59 -1.16 -10.11
CA ARG A 33 4.85 -0.41 -9.10
C ARG A 33 4.11 -1.35 -8.15
N SER A 34 4.31 -1.15 -6.86
CA SER A 34 3.58 -1.89 -5.84
C SER A 34 2.19 -1.30 -5.64
N GLY A 35 1.15 -2.13 -5.73
CA GLY A 35 -0.23 -1.70 -5.48
C GLY A 35 -0.89 -0.98 -6.65
N TYR A 36 -0.35 -1.10 -7.87
CA TYR A 36 -1.12 -0.80 -9.08
C TYR A 36 -2.12 -1.93 -9.33
N MET A 37 -3.39 -1.59 -9.56
CA MET A 37 -4.43 -2.53 -9.94
C MET A 37 -4.95 -2.18 -11.34
N GLU A 38 -4.85 -3.13 -12.27
CA GLU A 38 -5.36 -2.98 -13.63
C GLU A 38 -6.85 -2.64 -13.61
N GLY A 39 -7.24 -1.57 -14.32
CA GLY A 39 -8.61 -1.06 -14.35
C GLY A 39 -9.05 -0.22 -13.13
N ALA A 40 -8.31 -0.24 -12.02
CA ALA A 40 -8.62 0.57 -10.83
C ALA A 40 -7.63 1.72 -10.61
N GLY A 41 -6.37 1.59 -11.04
CA GLY A 41 -5.32 2.61 -10.90
C GLY A 41 -4.35 2.34 -9.75
N GLN A 42 -3.58 3.36 -9.37
CA GLN A 42 -2.55 3.26 -8.33
C GLN A 42 -3.16 3.35 -6.92
N LEU A 43 -2.69 2.50 -6.00
CA LEU A 43 -2.95 2.61 -4.57
C LEU A 43 -1.67 3.01 -3.82
N CYS A 44 -1.83 3.71 -2.70
CA CYS A 44 -0.73 3.92 -1.77
C CYS A 44 -0.43 2.64 -0.98
N PHE A 45 0.77 2.56 -0.41
CA PHE A 45 1.25 1.41 0.35
C PHE A 45 0.25 0.98 1.45
N VAL A 46 -0.34 1.95 2.15
CA VAL A 46 -1.31 1.69 3.22
C VAL A 46 -2.58 1.03 2.67
N CYS A 47 -3.21 1.61 1.64
CA CYS A 47 -4.45 1.09 1.06
C CYS A 47 -4.27 -0.25 0.34
N SER A 48 -3.06 -0.51 -0.18
CA SER A 48 -2.70 -1.81 -0.75
C SER A 48 -2.61 -2.91 0.33
N GLN A 49 -2.08 -2.58 1.51
CA GLN A 49 -1.89 -3.52 2.61
C GLN A 49 -3.18 -3.80 3.40
N THR A 50 -4.07 -2.83 3.57
CA THR A 50 -5.28 -2.98 4.40
C THR A 50 -6.25 -4.04 3.88
N LYS A 51 -6.31 -4.28 2.57
CA LYS A 51 -7.18 -5.32 1.99
C LYS A 51 -6.70 -6.75 2.28
N LYS A 52 -5.47 -6.95 2.76
CA LYS A 52 -4.93 -8.28 3.13
C LYS A 52 -5.32 -8.73 4.54
N LEU A 53 -6.04 -7.91 5.31
CA LEU A 53 -6.39 -8.20 6.70
C LEU A 53 -7.58 -9.17 6.87
N HIS A 54 -8.17 -9.65 5.78
CA HIS A 54 -9.14 -10.73 5.88
C HIS A 54 -8.41 -12.07 6.01
N LYS A 55 -8.33 -12.58 7.25
CA LYS A 55 -7.89 -13.94 7.66
C LYS A 55 -6.45 -14.11 8.17
N THR A 56 -5.92 -13.18 8.96
CA THR A 56 -5.15 -13.68 10.12
C THR A 56 -6.20 -14.02 11.17
N GLY A 57 -6.57 -15.30 11.24
CA GLY A 57 -7.52 -15.76 12.25
C GLY A 57 -7.03 -15.29 13.62
N SER A 58 -7.82 -14.47 14.29
CA SER A 58 -7.57 -14.10 15.68
C SER A 58 -7.69 -15.38 16.52
N TYR A 59 -6.58 -16.09 16.72
CA TYR A 59 -6.43 -17.17 17.70
C TYR A 59 -6.40 -16.61 19.14
N ASP A 60 -7.15 -15.55 19.38
CA ASP A 60 -7.26 -14.84 20.65
C ASP A 60 -8.66 -15.03 21.28
N LYS A 61 -9.55 -15.76 20.58
CA LYS A 61 -10.92 -16.03 21.04
C LYS A 61 -11.21 -17.52 21.29
N ASN A 62 -10.23 -18.29 21.77
CA ASN A 62 -10.53 -19.61 22.34
C ASN A 62 -10.25 -19.63 23.85
N PRO A 63 -11.25 -19.30 24.71
CA PRO A 63 -11.10 -19.29 26.17
C PRO A 63 -10.98 -20.70 26.80
N GLU A 64 -10.68 -21.75 26.03
CA GLU A 64 -10.67 -23.14 26.51
C GLU A 64 -9.32 -23.59 27.08
N PHE A 65 -8.25 -22.81 26.95
CA PHE A 65 -6.92 -23.17 27.49
C PHE A 65 -6.73 -22.82 28.97
N THR A 66 -7.56 -21.94 29.55
CA THR A 66 -7.43 -21.53 30.95
C THR A 66 -8.21 -22.40 31.94
N ARG A 67 -8.91 -23.43 31.48
CA ARG A 67 -9.81 -24.25 32.32
C ARG A 67 -9.12 -25.36 33.12
N TYR A 68 -7.85 -25.65 32.84
CA TYR A 68 -7.05 -26.69 33.50
C TYR A 68 -5.79 -26.15 34.19
N GLY A 69 -5.85 -24.91 34.69
CA GLY A 69 -4.81 -24.31 35.54
C GLY A 69 -5.09 -24.48 37.02
#